data_AF-A0A3B5R6U0-F1
#
_entry.id   AF-A0A3B5R6U0-F1
#
_cell.length_a   1.000
_cell.length_b   1.000
_cell.length_c   1.000
_cell.angle_alpha   90.00
_cell.angle_beta   90.00
_cell.angle_gamma   90.00
#
_symmetry.space_group_name_H-M   'P 1'
#
loop_
_entity.id
_entity.type
_entity.pdbx_description
1 polymer ?
#
loop_
_entity_poly.entity_id
_entity_poly.type
_entity_poly.pdbx_seq_one_letter_code
_entity_poly.pdbx_strand_id
1 'polypeptide(L)'
;MQHGGEKPLCCQICGKVRSFCLKVHRKTHTGVKPFSCEICGKSFREKWYLKFHRKTHTAERPYSCQTCDESFNSMNEVICHQKVHKPLREFW
;
A
#
# COMPACT_ATOMS: atom_id res chain seq x y z
N MET A 1 -20.34 -2.42 36.40
CA MET A 1 -20.62 -2.55 34.96
C MET A 1 -19.31 -2.86 34.26
N GLN A 2 -18.98 -4.13 34.09
CA GLN A 2 -17.81 -4.58 33.34
C GLN A 2 -18.32 -5.03 31.98
N HIS A 3 -18.04 -4.29 30.92
CA HIS A 3 -18.12 -4.84 29.57
C HIS A 3 -16.73 -5.33 29.19
N GLY A 4 -16.67 -6.62 28.85
CA GLY A 4 -15.47 -7.36 28.50
C GLY A 4 -14.70 -6.68 27.37
N GLY A 5 -13.40 -7.02 27.29
CA GLY A 5 -12.42 -6.42 26.40
C GLY A 5 -12.70 -6.64 24.91
N GLU A 6 -13.71 -5.96 24.39
CA GLU A 6 -13.94 -5.80 22.96
C GLU A 6 -12.94 -4.77 22.43
N LYS A 7 -11.98 -5.26 21.65
CA LYS A 7 -11.01 -4.41 20.96
C LYS A 7 -11.81 -3.47 20.05
N PRO A 8 -11.69 -2.14 20.18
CA PRO A 8 -12.50 -1.23 19.38
C PRO A 8 -12.26 -1.52 17.89
N LEU A 9 -13.32 -1.78 17.16
CA LEU A 9 -13.28 -1.87 15.70
C LEU A 9 -13.40 -0.48 15.07
N CYS A 10 -13.96 0.49 15.80
CA CYS A 10 -14.11 1.87 15.38
C CYS A 10 -12.96 2.75 15.90
N CYS A 11 -12.55 3.71 15.07
CA CYS A 11 -11.63 4.74 15.49
C CYS A 11 -12.37 5.84 16.26
N GLN A 12 -12.00 6.07 17.50
CA GLN A 12 -12.58 7.14 18.33
C GLN A 12 -12.22 8.56 17.85
N ILE A 13 -11.21 8.71 16.99
CA ILE A 13 -10.78 10.03 16.47
C ILE A 13 -11.62 10.45 15.25
N CYS A 14 -12.00 9.52 14.39
CA CYS A 14 -12.68 9.84 13.12
C CYS A 14 -13.92 8.97 12.82
N GLY A 15 -14.35 8.13 13.76
CA GLY A 15 -15.51 7.25 13.62
C GLY A 15 -15.33 6.05 12.68
N LYS A 16 -14.26 6.01 11.85
CA LYS A 16 -14.09 4.96 10.84
C LYS A 16 -13.91 3.58 11.48
N VAL A 17 -14.73 2.63 11.03
CA VAL A 17 -14.58 1.21 11.38
C VAL A 17 -13.45 0.60 10.56
N ARG A 18 -12.50 -0.04 11.21
CA ARG A 18 -11.40 -0.80 10.59
C ARG A 18 -11.44 -2.23 11.09
N SER A 19 -11.81 -3.14 10.20
CA SER A 19 -11.86 -4.58 10.47
C SER A 19 -10.50 -5.19 10.82
N PHE A 20 -9.41 -4.75 10.17
CA PHE A 20 -8.16 -5.51 10.23
C PHE A 20 -7.03 -4.90 11.08
N CYS A 21 -6.97 -3.57 11.30
CA CYS A 21 -5.82 -2.98 12.00
C CYS A 21 -6.07 -1.56 12.56
N LEU A 22 -6.89 -1.44 13.61
CA LEU A 22 -7.15 -0.13 14.23
C LEU A 22 -5.87 0.53 14.79
N LYS A 23 -4.92 -0.25 15.33
CA LYS A 23 -3.64 0.29 15.86
C LYS A 23 -2.81 0.99 14.78
N VAL A 24 -2.74 0.40 13.59
CA VAL A 24 -2.05 1.01 12.44
C VAL A 24 -2.81 2.24 11.95
N HIS A 25 -4.14 2.15 11.90
CA HIS A 25 -4.97 3.29 11.56
C HIS A 25 -4.78 4.47 12.52
N ARG A 26 -4.65 4.24 13.83
CA ARG A 26 -4.39 5.34 14.78
C ARG A 26 -3.10 6.10 14.48
N LYS A 27 -2.07 5.44 13.93
CA LYS A 27 -0.85 6.12 13.47
C LYS A 27 -1.11 7.08 12.30
N THR A 28 -2.29 7.02 11.65
CA THR A 28 -2.70 7.99 10.62
C THR A 28 -3.00 9.35 11.19
N HIS A 29 -3.57 9.37 12.39
CA HIS A 29 -3.93 10.61 13.08
C HIS A 29 -2.73 11.26 13.74
N THR A 30 -1.79 10.47 14.25
CA THR A 30 -0.59 11.00 14.93
C THR A 30 0.52 11.43 13.98
N GLY A 31 0.43 11.09 12.69
CA GLY A 31 1.50 11.36 11.73
C GLY A 31 2.81 10.57 11.94
N VAL A 32 2.89 9.74 12.99
CA VAL A 32 4.10 9.00 13.35
C VAL A 32 4.48 8.02 12.24
N LYS A 33 5.71 8.16 11.77
CA LYS A 33 6.31 7.35 10.70
C LYS A 33 7.64 6.77 11.21
N PRO A 34 7.60 5.64 11.96
CA PRO A 34 8.78 5.13 12.65
C PRO A 34 9.77 4.43 11.73
N PHE A 35 9.45 4.22 10.45
CA PHE A 35 10.29 3.50 9.51
C PHE A 35 10.84 4.45 8.46
N SER A 36 12.10 4.87 8.60
CA SER A 36 12.79 5.75 7.66
C SER A 36 13.61 4.97 6.62
N CYS A 37 13.70 5.52 5.41
CA CYS A 37 14.61 5.05 4.38
C CYS A 37 15.99 5.67 4.60
N GLU A 38 17.01 4.83 4.73
CA GLU A 38 18.40 5.27 4.91
C GLU A 38 18.98 5.93 3.64
N ILE A 39 18.43 5.63 2.47
CA ILE A 39 18.93 6.13 1.18
C ILE A 39 18.47 7.58 0.93
N CYS A 40 17.22 7.92 1.27
CA CYS A 40 16.63 9.23 0.93
C CYS A 40 15.93 9.93 2.10
N GLY A 41 15.98 9.39 3.31
CA GLY A 41 15.37 9.97 4.51
C GLY A 41 13.84 9.89 4.57
N LYS A 42 13.15 9.35 3.55
CA LYS A 42 11.68 9.27 3.55
C LYS A 42 11.16 8.31 4.63
N SER A 43 10.17 8.76 5.41
CA SER A 43 9.58 7.97 6.50
C SER A 43 8.19 7.42 6.19
N PHE A 44 7.93 6.21 6.69
CA PHE A 44 6.74 5.40 6.48
C PHE A 44 6.12 4.94 7.80
N ARG A 45 4.81 4.69 7.78
CA ARG A 45 4.03 4.24 8.94
C ARG A 45 4.17 2.75 9.23
N GLU A 46 4.49 1.97 8.20
CA GLU A 46 4.59 0.51 8.26
C GLU A 46 5.85 0.01 7.56
N LYS A 47 6.43 -1.07 8.09
CA LYS A 47 7.67 -1.68 7.58
C LYS A 47 7.50 -2.21 6.15
N TRP A 48 6.30 -2.72 5.80
CA TRP A 48 6.00 -3.17 4.44
C TRP A 48 6.15 -2.05 3.41
N TYR A 49 5.64 -0.85 3.71
CA TYR A 49 5.78 0.31 2.82
C TYR A 49 7.24 0.74 2.66
N LEU A 50 8.03 0.72 3.73
CA LEU A 50 9.48 0.99 3.63
C LEU A 50 10.17 -0.07 2.75
N LYS A 51 9.89 -1.36 2.96
CA LYS A 51 10.47 -2.44 2.15
C LYS A 51 10.12 -2.28 0.66
N PHE A 52 8.86 -1.97 0.36
CA PHE A 52 8.41 -1.70 -0.99
C PHE A 52 9.10 -0.47 -1.59
N HIS A 53 9.16 0.62 -0.83
CA HIS A 53 9.87 1.83 -1.25
C HIS A 53 11.36 1.57 -1.54
N ARG A 54 12.04 0.73 -0.77
CA ARG A 54 13.45 0.40 -1.04
C ARG A 54 13.69 -0.18 -2.43
N LYS A 55 12.71 -0.92 -2.98
CA LYS A 55 12.80 -1.45 -4.35
C LYS A 55 12.87 -0.35 -5.41
N THR A 56 12.35 0.85 -5.13
CA THR A 56 12.42 1.97 -6.07
C THR A 56 13.84 2.52 -6.20
N HIS A 57 14.73 2.24 -5.24
CA HIS A 57 16.14 2.65 -5.31
C HIS A 57 17.01 1.62 -6.03
N THR A 58 16.64 0.34 -5.99
CA THR A 58 17.44 -0.74 -6.60
C THR A 58 17.13 -0.96 -8.08
N ALA A 59 16.21 -0.18 -8.67
CA ALA A 59 15.67 -0.38 -10.02
C ALA A 59 15.14 -1.80 -10.28
N GLU A 60 14.98 -2.62 -9.23
CA GLU A 60 14.45 -3.97 -9.32
C GLU A 60 12.95 -3.89 -9.61
N ARG A 61 12.59 -4.21 -10.84
CA ARG A 61 11.22 -4.27 -11.34
C ARG A 61 10.82 -5.74 -11.56
N PRO A 62 10.52 -6.49 -10.48
CA PRO A 62 10.28 -7.92 -10.55
C PRO A 62 8.98 -8.30 -11.26
N TYR A 63 8.10 -7.34 -11.54
CA TYR A 63 6.82 -7.59 -12.19
C TYR A 63 6.86 -7.04 -13.61
N SER A 64 6.99 -7.91 -14.60
CA SER A 64 6.95 -7.54 -16.02
C SER A 64 5.52 -7.64 -16.58
N CYS A 65 5.23 -6.80 -17.57
CA CYS A 65 4.07 -7.02 -18.42
C CYS A 65 4.33 -8.26 -19.30
N GLN A 66 3.29 -9.06 -19.56
CA GLN A 66 3.39 -10.20 -20.48
C GLN A 66 3.18 -9.80 -21.94
N THR A 67 2.68 -8.59 -22.19
CA THR A 67 2.36 -8.08 -23.53
C THR A 67 3.41 -7.13 -24.08
N CYS A 68 4.24 -6.53 -23.22
CA CYS A 68 5.37 -5.68 -23.61
C CYS A 68 6.51 -5.78 -22.59
N ASP A 69 7.68 -5.22 -22.91
CA ASP A 69 8.87 -5.25 -22.05
C ASP A 69 8.84 -4.25 -20.86
N GLU A 70 7.71 -3.60 -20.60
CA GLU A 70 7.57 -2.72 -19.45
C GLU A 70 7.58 -3.52 -18.14
N SER A 71 8.42 -3.07 -17.20
CA SER A 71 8.58 -3.70 -15.89
C SER A 71 8.25 -2.73 -14.76
N PHE A 72 7.67 -3.25 -13.68
CA PHE A 72 7.06 -2.50 -12.59
C PHE A 72 7.50 -3.00 -11.21
N ASN A 73 7.33 -2.16 -10.20
CA ASN A 73 7.76 -2.45 -8.83
C ASN A 73 6.68 -3.20 -8.02
N SER A 74 5.42 -3.13 -8.45
CA SER A 74 4.28 -3.86 -7.87
C SER A 74 3.37 -4.52 -8.91
N MET A 75 2.67 -5.57 -8.47
CA MET A 75 1.64 -6.24 -9.26
C MET A 75 0.46 -5.31 -9.60
N ASN A 76 0.07 -4.41 -8.70
CA ASN A 76 -1.04 -3.47 -8.95
C ASN A 76 -0.73 -2.53 -10.13
N GLU A 77 0.52 -2.10 -10.26
CA GLU A 77 0.96 -1.29 -11.40
C GLU A 77 0.86 -2.09 -12.71
N VAL A 78 1.30 -3.35 -12.74
CA VAL A 78 1.15 -4.23 -13.91
C VAL A 78 -0.33 -4.39 -14.29
N ILE A 79 -1.21 -4.69 -13.33
CA ILE A 79 -2.64 -4.89 -13.59
C ILE A 79 -3.29 -3.62 -14.15
N CYS A 80 -2.90 -2.44 -13.64
CA CYS A 80 -3.39 -1.17 -14.14
C CYS A 80 -2.88 -0.91 -15.57
N HIS A 81 -1.58 -1.14 -15.79
CA HIS A 81 -0.93 -1.02 -17.09
C HIS A 81 -1.54 -1.97 -18.12
N GLN A 82 -1.84 -3.22 -17.78
CA GLN A 82 -2.46 -4.19 -18.69
C GLN A 82 -3.76 -3.71 -19.34
N LYS A 83 -4.44 -2.72 -18.74
CA LYS A 83 -5.63 -2.11 -19.35
C LYS A 83 -5.32 -1.33 -20.62
N VAL A 84 -4.09 -0.83 -20.81
CA VAL A 84 -3.67 -0.13 -22.03
C VAL A 84 -3.54 -1.09 -23.21
N HIS A 85 -3.28 -2.36 -22.94
CA HIS A 85 -3.19 -3.42 -23.94
C HIS A 85 -4.54 -4.04 -24.29
N LYS A 86 -5.62 -3.66 -23.60
CA LYS A 86 -6.95 -4.10 -24.00
C LYS A 86 -7.27 -3.44 -25.34
N PRO A 87 -7.49 -4.22 -26.42
CA PRO A 87 -8.02 -3.64 -27.64
C PRO A 87 -9.33 -2.94 -27.29
N LEU A 88 -9.57 -1.76 -27.88
CA LEU A 88 -10.93 -1.26 -27.99
C LEU A 88 -11.75 -2.43 -28.52
N ARG A 89 -12.78 -2.86 -27.77
CA ARG A 89 -13.66 -3.93 -28.23
C ARG A 89 -14.16 -3.48 -29.60
N GLU A 90 -13.71 -4.18 -30.65
CA GLU A 90 -14.31 -4.01 -31.96
C GLU A 90 -15.76 -4.44 -31.80
N PHE A 91 -16.64 -3.43 -31.75
CA PHE A 91 -18.06 -3.62 -31.85
C PHE A 91 -18.34 -3.98 -33.31
N TRP A 92 -18.36 -5.27 -33.60
CA TRP A 92 -19.14 -5.85 -34.70
C TRP A 92 -20.14 -6.83 -34.11
#